data_AF-A0A2M9C1C9-F1
#
_entry.id   AF-A0A2M9C1C9-F1
#
_cell.length_a   1.000
_cell.length_b   1.000
_cell.length_c   1.000
_cell.angle_alpha   90.00
_cell.angle_beta   90.00
_cell.angle_gamma   90.00
#
_symmetry.space_group_name_H-M   'P 1'
#
loop_
_entity.id
_entity.type
_entity.pdbx_description
1 polymer ?
#
loop_
_entity_poly.entity_id
_entity_poly.type
_entity_poly.pdbx_seq_one_letter_code
_entity_poly.pdbx_strand_id
1 'polypeptide(L)'
;MIPSNPESGFTDENGCPIGTPTIPNLPNPKNNPCEKIKNITNNTTGLKDKIDNLNTDENLALNYEKGALIEDNGQGQSQLIPKDGSPGNTYINVPVSETGETTGFLHTHFEGSDMLPVFSFDDLKTFAAIYQWRSYNGKSLDKLTMMVISKAGVFAMVVEDPNLFLTQTYKIWGEEEEELYNKFYGDLKKKGNIVYDDVIKQVSKALPTHGIGLYKANKDLGSWSRLTYNSITDMVNTIPCN
;
A
#
# COMPACT_ATOMS: atom_id res chain seq x y z
N MET A 1 41.12 16.98 -47.72
CA MET A 1 41.27 15.81 -46.83
C MET A 1 40.46 16.06 -45.58
N ILE A 2 39.34 15.36 -45.39
CA ILE A 2 38.94 14.75 -44.10
C ILE A 2 38.01 13.58 -44.46
N PRO A 3 38.37 12.35 -44.07
CA PRO A 3 37.39 11.57 -43.33
C PRO A 3 38.04 10.93 -42.09
N SER A 4 37.42 11.14 -40.93
CA SER A 4 37.64 10.29 -39.76
C SER A 4 36.27 9.89 -39.23
N ASN A 5 35.80 8.74 -39.71
CA ASN A 5 34.73 7.97 -39.09
C ASN A 5 35.26 7.42 -37.75
N PRO A 6 34.47 7.38 -36.67
CA PRO A 6 34.94 6.89 -35.37
C PRO A 6 35.19 5.37 -35.40
N GLU A 7 36.23 4.94 -34.68
CA GLU A 7 36.69 3.55 -34.58
C GLU A 7 35.62 2.59 -34.03
N SER A 8 35.66 1.35 -34.53
CA SER A 8 34.82 0.23 -34.15
C SER A 8 35.15 -0.28 -32.75
N GLY A 9 34.11 -0.54 -31.94
CA GLY A 9 34.21 -1.06 -30.58
C GLY A 9 34.84 -2.46 -30.48
N PHE A 10 35.33 -2.77 -29.27
CA PHE A 10 36.00 -4.02 -28.92
C PHE A 10 35.09 -5.24 -29.12
N THR A 11 35.63 -6.31 -29.72
CA THR A 11 34.98 -7.63 -29.84
C THR A 11 35.72 -8.67 -28.99
N ASP A 12 35.02 -9.67 -28.46
CA ASP A 12 35.65 -10.80 -27.76
C ASP A 12 36.29 -11.81 -28.74
N GLU A 13 36.91 -12.87 -28.19
CA GLU A 13 37.60 -13.94 -28.94
C GLU A 13 36.69 -14.75 -29.87
N ASN A 14 35.36 -14.56 -29.80
CA ASN A 14 34.38 -15.17 -30.69
C ASN A 14 33.72 -14.14 -31.63
N GLY A 15 34.21 -12.89 -31.67
CA GLY A 15 33.70 -11.84 -32.54
C GLY A 15 32.41 -11.16 -32.05
N CYS A 16 32.01 -11.36 -30.80
CA CYS A 16 30.85 -10.68 -30.23
C CYS A 16 31.25 -9.28 -29.73
N PRO A 17 30.51 -8.21 -30.07
CA PRO A 17 30.79 -6.85 -29.59
C PRO A 17 30.64 -6.77 -28.06
N ILE A 18 31.70 -6.36 -27.37
CA ILE A 18 31.73 -6.14 -25.93
C ILE A 18 31.08 -4.78 -25.65
N GLY A 19 29.87 -4.79 -25.09
CA GLY A 19 29.24 -3.61 -24.49
C GLY A 19 28.20 -2.92 -25.36
N THR A 20 27.05 -3.57 -25.59
CA THR A 20 25.79 -2.83 -25.77
C THR A 20 25.20 -2.54 -24.40
N PRO A 21 24.92 -1.27 -24.03
CA PRO A 21 24.20 -0.96 -22.80
C PRO A 21 22.83 -1.65 -22.86
N THR A 22 22.58 -2.60 -21.97
CA THR A 22 21.26 -3.18 -21.81
C THR A 22 20.31 -2.10 -21.30
N ILE A 23 19.20 -1.93 -22.01
CA ILE A 23 18.02 -1.14 -21.66
C ILE A 23 17.71 -1.28 -20.15
N PRO A 24 17.30 -0.20 -19.44
CA PRO A 24 16.98 -0.28 -18.02
C PRO A 24 16.03 -1.44 -17.76
N ASN A 25 16.40 -2.25 -16.78
CA ASN A 25 15.64 -3.36 -16.23
C ASN A 25 14.16 -2.96 -16.08
N LEU A 26 13.30 -3.32 -17.05
CA LEU A 26 11.86 -3.19 -16.88
C LEU A 26 11.52 -4.03 -15.65
N PRO A 27 10.80 -3.47 -14.65
CA PRO A 27 10.42 -4.25 -13.49
C PRO A 27 9.67 -5.48 -13.97
N ASN A 28 10.08 -6.65 -13.47
CA ASN A 28 9.45 -7.94 -13.76
C ASN A 28 7.93 -7.77 -13.68
N PRO A 29 7.13 -8.13 -14.70
CA PRO A 29 5.68 -7.91 -14.72
C PRO A 29 4.93 -8.54 -13.53
N LYS A 30 5.56 -9.47 -12.81
CA LYS A 30 5.08 -9.99 -11.51
C LYS A 30 5.06 -8.96 -10.37
N ASN A 31 5.73 -7.82 -10.53
CA ASN A 31 5.88 -6.78 -9.52
C ASN A 31 5.15 -5.48 -9.88
N ASN A 32 4.23 -5.47 -10.85
CA ASN A 32 3.39 -4.28 -11.07
C ASN A 32 2.39 -4.13 -9.91
N PRO A 33 2.49 -3.08 -9.07
CA PRO A 33 1.61 -2.90 -7.91
C PRO A 33 0.11 -2.85 -8.28
N CYS A 34 -0.20 -2.34 -9.48
CA CYS A 34 -1.55 -2.31 -10.03
C CYS A 34 -2.10 -3.71 -10.32
N GLU A 35 -1.27 -4.60 -10.87
CA GLU A 35 -1.69 -6.00 -11.11
C GLU A 35 -1.80 -6.76 -9.79
N LYS A 36 -0.92 -6.45 -8.83
CA LYS A 36 -0.99 -7.01 -7.48
C LYS A 36 -2.33 -6.72 -6.81
N ILE A 37 -2.77 -5.47 -6.78
CA ILE A 37 -4.04 -5.13 -6.14
C ILE A 37 -5.24 -5.72 -6.88
N LYS A 38 -5.26 -5.66 -8.22
CA LYS A 38 -6.31 -6.31 -9.02
C LYS A 38 -6.39 -7.80 -8.72
N ASN A 39 -5.23 -8.48 -8.68
CA ASN A 39 -5.17 -9.91 -8.39
C ASN A 39 -5.69 -10.23 -6.98
N ILE A 40 -5.35 -9.42 -5.97
CA ILE A 40 -5.86 -9.64 -4.62
C ILE A 40 -7.38 -9.43 -4.59
N THR A 41 -7.89 -8.33 -5.15
CA THR A 41 -9.33 -8.03 -5.18
C THR A 41 -10.13 -9.07 -5.97
N ASN A 42 -9.58 -9.62 -7.05
CA ASN A 42 -10.29 -10.57 -7.93
C ASN A 42 -10.17 -12.03 -7.48
N ASN A 43 -9.06 -12.42 -6.83
CA ASN A 43 -8.78 -13.83 -6.52
C ASN A 43 -8.94 -14.18 -5.03
N THR A 44 -9.17 -13.19 -4.16
CA THR A 44 -9.48 -13.45 -2.74
C THR A 44 -10.97 -13.73 -2.59
N THR A 45 -11.30 -14.96 -2.20
CA THR A 45 -12.68 -15.42 -2.07
C THR A 45 -13.47 -14.53 -1.11
N GLY A 46 -14.58 -13.97 -1.58
CA GLY A 46 -15.49 -13.14 -0.78
C GLY A 46 -14.99 -11.73 -0.46
N LEU A 47 -13.82 -11.29 -0.97
CA LEU A 47 -13.26 -9.96 -0.66
C LEU A 47 -14.14 -8.82 -1.19
N LYS A 48 -14.63 -8.90 -2.42
CA LYS A 48 -15.54 -7.88 -2.96
C LYS A 48 -16.83 -7.80 -2.16
N ASP A 49 -17.47 -8.95 -1.91
CA ASP A 49 -18.70 -9.02 -1.11
C ASP A 49 -18.51 -8.46 0.30
N LYS A 50 -17.35 -8.71 0.92
CA LYS A 50 -17.00 -8.16 2.23
C LYS A 50 -16.81 -6.64 2.17
N ILE A 51 -16.11 -6.12 1.15
CA ILE A 51 -15.96 -4.68 0.95
C ILE A 51 -17.32 -4.04 0.74
N ASP A 52 -18.18 -4.61 -0.11
CA ASP A 52 -19.52 -4.07 -0.39
C ASP A 52 -20.43 -4.09 0.85
N ASN A 53 -20.34 -5.14 1.68
CA ASN A 53 -21.07 -5.18 2.95
C ASN A 53 -20.60 -4.10 3.92
N LEU A 54 -19.28 -3.88 4.01
CA LEU A 54 -18.71 -2.88 4.91
C LEU A 54 -18.88 -1.44 4.40
N ASN A 55 -18.90 -1.25 3.08
CA ASN A 55 -19.04 0.04 2.42
C ASN A 55 -20.50 0.49 2.31
N THR A 56 -21.15 0.58 3.45
CA THR A 56 -22.56 1.01 3.59
C THR A 56 -22.65 2.14 4.59
N ASP A 57 -23.62 3.04 4.40
CA ASP A 57 -23.82 4.17 5.32
C ASP A 57 -24.07 3.69 6.76
N GLU A 58 -24.76 2.56 6.94
CA GLU A 58 -24.99 1.97 8.27
C GLU A 58 -23.69 1.54 8.96
N ASN A 59 -22.80 0.83 8.26
CA ASN A 59 -21.54 0.38 8.86
C ASN A 59 -20.55 1.54 9.05
N LEU A 60 -20.56 2.54 8.17
CA LEU A 60 -19.71 3.72 8.30
C LEU A 60 -20.23 4.73 9.35
N ALA A 61 -21.50 4.68 9.73
CA ALA A 61 -22.08 5.50 10.79
C ALA A 61 -21.92 4.90 12.22
N LEU A 62 -21.26 3.74 12.33
CA LEU A 62 -20.91 3.16 13.64
C LEU A 62 -19.91 4.04 14.38
N ASN A 63 -19.71 3.78 15.67
CA ASN A 63 -18.68 4.43 16.48
C ASN A 63 -17.48 3.51 16.77
N TYR A 64 -17.30 2.50 15.91
CA TYR A 64 -16.21 1.54 15.96
C TYR A 64 -15.94 1.02 14.56
N GLU A 65 -14.73 0.52 14.37
CA GLU A 65 -14.29 -0.02 13.08
C GLU A 65 -14.70 -1.50 12.94
N LYS A 66 -14.97 -1.93 11.71
CA LYS A 66 -15.22 -3.32 11.34
C LYS A 66 -14.20 -3.78 10.31
N GLY A 67 -13.90 -5.07 10.25
CA GLY A 67 -12.82 -5.53 9.40
C GLY A 67 -12.73 -7.03 9.18
N ALA A 68 -11.65 -7.42 8.51
CA ALA A 68 -11.24 -8.80 8.32
C ALA A 68 -9.74 -8.90 8.03
N LEU A 69 -9.09 -9.88 8.64
CA LEU A 69 -7.78 -10.33 8.19
C LEU A 69 -7.92 -11.07 6.86
N ILE A 70 -6.92 -10.93 6.01
CA ILE A 70 -6.77 -11.75 4.80
C ILE A 70 -5.64 -12.74 5.10
N GLU A 71 -5.92 -14.02 5.17
CA GLU A 71 -4.93 -15.05 5.54
C GLU A 71 -4.83 -16.12 4.46
N ASP A 72 -3.63 -16.63 4.20
CA ASP A 72 -3.45 -17.81 3.36
C ASP A 72 -3.80 -19.08 4.17
N ASN A 73 -4.61 -19.96 3.59
CA ASN A 73 -4.82 -21.29 4.14
C ASN A 73 -3.63 -22.23 3.81
N GLY A 74 -3.67 -23.47 4.31
CA GLY A 74 -2.60 -24.46 4.05
C GLY A 74 -2.40 -24.82 2.57
N GLN A 75 -3.31 -24.43 1.68
CA GLN A 75 -3.19 -24.59 0.22
C GLN A 75 -2.71 -23.30 -0.47
N GLY A 76 -2.37 -22.25 0.29
CA GLY A 76 -1.97 -20.96 -0.22
C GLY A 76 -3.12 -20.17 -0.87
N GLN A 77 -4.37 -20.47 -0.54
CA GLN A 77 -5.53 -19.68 -0.96
C GLN A 77 -5.89 -18.67 0.11
N SER A 78 -6.18 -17.43 -0.29
CA SER A 78 -6.48 -16.35 0.64
C SER A 78 -7.96 -16.40 1.08
N GLN A 79 -8.19 -16.35 2.39
CA GLN A 79 -9.50 -16.35 3.03
C GLN A 79 -9.66 -15.15 3.95
N LEU A 80 -10.91 -14.80 4.26
CA LEU A 80 -11.24 -13.71 5.15
C LEU A 80 -11.57 -14.23 6.55
N ILE A 81 -10.90 -13.69 7.56
CA ILE A 81 -11.20 -13.94 8.96
C ILE A 81 -11.80 -12.66 9.56
N PRO A 82 -13.10 -12.63 9.90
CA PRO A 82 -13.73 -11.44 10.44
C PRO A 82 -13.01 -10.91 11.68
N LYS A 83 -12.81 -9.60 11.72
CA LYS A 83 -12.13 -8.94 12.83
C LYS A 83 -12.71 -7.54 13.02
N ASP A 84 -13.70 -7.45 13.88
CA ASP A 84 -14.36 -6.19 14.21
C ASP A 84 -13.78 -5.61 15.51
N GLY A 85 -13.86 -4.28 15.63
CA GLY A 85 -13.59 -3.54 16.85
C GLY A 85 -14.76 -3.66 17.83
N SER A 86 -14.55 -3.13 19.03
CA SER A 86 -15.61 -3.06 20.04
C SER A 86 -16.30 -1.69 19.98
N PRO A 87 -17.62 -1.61 20.21
CA PRO A 87 -18.34 -0.32 20.28
C PRO A 87 -17.65 0.69 21.19
N GLY A 88 -17.46 1.91 20.68
CA GLY A 88 -16.79 3.00 21.40
C GLY A 88 -15.26 3.00 21.32
N ASN A 89 -14.64 1.99 20.68
CA ASN A 89 -13.22 1.99 20.40
C ASN A 89 -12.94 2.40 18.95
N THR A 90 -11.94 3.26 18.76
CA THR A 90 -11.48 3.74 17.44
C THR A 90 -10.42 2.84 16.80
N TYR A 91 -10.29 1.61 17.26
CA TYR A 91 -9.22 0.69 16.81
C TYR A 91 -9.71 -0.76 16.74
N ILE A 92 -9.04 -1.55 15.91
CA ILE A 92 -9.13 -3.00 15.87
C ILE A 92 -7.82 -3.60 16.34
N ASN A 93 -7.88 -4.58 17.24
CA ASN A 93 -6.71 -5.38 17.58
C ASN A 93 -6.41 -6.36 16.44
N VAL A 94 -5.31 -6.17 15.72
CA VAL A 94 -4.89 -7.00 14.59
C VAL A 94 -3.81 -7.98 15.04
N PRO A 95 -4.15 -9.26 15.37
CA PRO A 95 -3.13 -10.25 15.67
C PRO A 95 -2.38 -10.59 14.37
N VAL A 96 -1.07 -10.40 14.37
CA VAL A 96 -0.23 -10.81 13.23
C VAL A 96 0.14 -12.28 13.42
N SER A 97 -0.14 -13.11 12.42
CA SER A 97 0.19 -14.54 12.43
C SER A 97 1.69 -14.76 12.63
N GLU A 98 2.08 -15.47 13.69
CA GLU A 98 3.47 -15.83 13.98
C GLU A 98 4.07 -16.73 12.88
N THR A 99 3.23 -17.51 12.19
CA THR A 99 3.62 -18.35 11.04
C THR A 99 3.61 -17.59 9.71
N GLY A 100 3.24 -16.30 9.73
CA GLY A 100 3.24 -15.44 8.55
C GLY A 100 2.11 -15.73 7.56
N GLU A 101 0.97 -16.31 7.98
CA GLU A 101 -0.14 -16.57 7.05
C GLU A 101 -0.95 -15.31 6.72
N THR A 102 -0.96 -14.30 7.60
CA THR A 102 -1.63 -13.02 7.34
C THR A 102 -1.00 -12.36 6.13
N THR A 103 -1.78 -12.20 5.06
CA THR A 103 -1.45 -11.50 3.81
C THR A 103 -1.98 -10.07 3.79
N GLY A 104 -2.86 -9.71 4.71
CA GLY A 104 -3.42 -8.38 4.69
C GLY A 104 -4.49 -8.15 5.73
N PHE A 105 -5.03 -6.95 5.69
CA PHE A 105 -6.10 -6.52 6.56
C PHE A 105 -6.99 -5.53 5.80
N LEU A 106 -8.30 -5.69 5.96
CA LEU A 106 -9.32 -4.78 5.46
C LEU A 106 -10.09 -4.24 6.67
N HIS A 107 -10.25 -2.93 6.77
CA HIS A 107 -11.08 -2.33 7.82
C HIS A 107 -11.82 -1.08 7.38
N THR A 108 -12.79 -0.66 8.18
CA THR A 108 -13.56 0.57 7.98
C THR A 108 -13.07 1.67 8.91
N HIS A 109 -12.90 2.87 8.37
CA HIS A 109 -12.85 4.10 9.15
C HIS A 109 -14.25 4.70 9.19
N PHE A 110 -14.87 4.72 10.37
CA PHE A 110 -16.22 5.25 10.56
C PHE A 110 -16.25 6.80 10.55
N GLU A 111 -17.44 7.37 10.43
CA GLU A 111 -17.67 8.81 10.46
C GLU A 111 -17.50 9.38 11.87
N GLY A 112 -16.38 10.07 12.10
CA GLY A 112 -16.09 10.74 13.37
C GLY A 112 -15.02 11.82 13.21
N SER A 113 -14.97 12.75 14.15
CA SER A 113 -13.96 13.83 14.16
C SER A 113 -12.53 13.31 14.29
N ASP A 114 -12.38 12.15 14.91
CA ASP A 114 -11.08 11.59 15.29
C ASP A 114 -10.63 10.49 14.32
N MET A 115 -11.39 10.26 13.24
CA MET A 115 -11.14 9.21 12.27
C MET A 115 -10.68 9.78 10.93
N LEU A 116 -9.61 9.22 10.37
CA LEU A 116 -9.05 9.67 9.10
C LEU A 116 -9.83 9.06 7.92
N PRO A 117 -9.97 9.76 6.77
CA PRO A 117 -10.61 9.18 5.58
C PRO A 117 -9.76 8.10 4.88
N VAL A 118 -8.49 7.98 5.24
CA VAL A 118 -7.50 7.03 4.68
C VAL A 118 -6.60 6.53 5.80
N PHE A 119 -5.57 5.75 5.46
CA PHE A 119 -4.64 5.15 6.41
C PHE A 119 -3.99 6.16 7.38
N SER A 120 -3.95 5.76 8.64
CA SER A 120 -3.18 6.36 9.72
C SER A 120 -1.73 5.85 9.74
N PHE A 121 -0.91 6.45 10.60
CA PHE A 121 0.42 5.91 10.89
C PHE A 121 0.36 4.55 11.59
N ASP A 122 -0.65 4.29 12.42
CA ASP A 122 -0.82 2.99 13.09
C ASP A 122 -1.23 1.88 12.11
N ASP A 123 -1.95 2.23 11.03
CA ASP A 123 -2.19 1.31 9.92
C ASP A 123 -0.88 0.94 9.21
N LEU A 124 -0.02 1.94 8.98
CA LEU A 124 1.32 1.72 8.42
C LEU A 124 2.17 0.82 9.34
N LYS A 125 2.11 1.00 10.67
CA LYS A 125 2.76 0.12 11.65
C LYS A 125 2.23 -1.31 11.52
N THR A 126 0.92 -1.49 11.54
CA THR A 126 0.29 -2.80 11.37
C THR A 126 0.73 -3.47 10.07
N PHE A 127 0.75 -2.73 8.96
CA PHE A 127 1.19 -3.23 7.67
C PHE A 127 2.66 -3.65 7.66
N ALA A 128 3.52 -2.87 8.33
CA ALA A 128 4.93 -3.17 8.52
C ALA A 128 5.14 -4.44 9.37
N ALA A 129 4.35 -4.65 10.44
CA ALA A 129 4.41 -5.89 11.23
C ALA A 129 4.02 -7.12 10.40
N ILE A 130 2.93 -7.04 9.62
CA ILE A 130 2.53 -8.15 8.74
C ILE A 130 3.64 -8.44 7.72
N TYR A 131 4.22 -7.40 7.10
CA TYR A 131 5.34 -7.53 6.17
C TYR A 131 6.54 -8.25 6.82
N GLN A 132 6.96 -7.83 8.01
CA GLN A 132 8.09 -8.42 8.74
C GLN A 132 7.85 -9.90 9.04
N TRP A 133 6.71 -10.25 9.63
CA TRP A 133 6.42 -11.62 10.02
C TRP A 133 6.32 -12.55 8.82
N ARG A 134 5.72 -12.09 7.70
CA ARG A 134 5.75 -12.85 6.44
C ARG A 134 7.18 -13.05 5.93
N SER A 135 7.94 -11.96 5.85
CA SER A 135 9.32 -11.99 5.33
C SER A 135 10.21 -12.89 6.18
N TYR A 136 10.11 -12.82 7.51
CA TYR A 136 10.87 -13.63 8.46
C TYR A 136 10.57 -15.13 8.29
N ASN A 137 9.31 -15.48 8.03
CA ASN A 137 8.87 -16.85 7.80
C ASN A 137 9.03 -17.33 6.35
N GLY A 138 9.71 -16.56 5.47
CA GLY A 138 9.93 -16.94 4.07
C GLY A 138 8.65 -17.05 3.24
N LYS A 139 7.57 -16.37 3.66
CA LYS A 139 6.28 -16.36 2.96
C LYS A 139 6.30 -15.37 1.80
N SER A 140 5.55 -15.66 0.74
CA SER A 140 5.43 -14.74 -0.41
C SER A 140 4.82 -13.41 0.04
N LEU A 141 5.39 -12.30 -0.45
CA LEU A 141 4.91 -10.93 -0.20
C LEU A 141 4.01 -10.42 -1.35
N ASP A 142 3.77 -11.25 -2.37
CA ASP A 142 3.05 -10.87 -3.59
C ASP A 142 1.58 -10.59 -3.33
N LYS A 143 1.01 -11.16 -2.27
CA LYS A 143 -0.37 -10.94 -1.84
C LYS A 143 -0.52 -9.87 -0.77
N LEU A 144 0.59 -9.26 -0.34
CA LEU A 144 0.57 -8.34 0.78
C LEU A 144 -0.17 -7.04 0.44
N THR A 145 -1.29 -6.77 1.10
CA THR A 145 -2.04 -5.52 0.97
C THR A 145 -2.74 -5.14 2.27
N MET A 146 -2.99 -3.85 2.46
CA MET A 146 -3.91 -3.36 3.48
C MET A 146 -4.93 -2.47 2.80
N MET A 147 -6.21 -2.61 3.17
CA MET A 147 -7.31 -1.87 2.57
C MET A 147 -8.09 -1.14 3.65
N VAL A 148 -8.52 0.08 3.36
CA VAL A 148 -9.39 0.85 4.25
C VAL A 148 -10.61 1.35 3.48
N ILE A 149 -11.77 1.27 4.12
CA ILE A 149 -13.05 1.72 3.59
C ILE A 149 -13.50 2.92 4.42
N SER A 150 -13.82 4.03 3.76
CA SER A 150 -14.40 5.21 4.41
C SER A 150 -15.38 5.92 3.48
N LYS A 151 -15.99 7.00 3.94
CA LYS A 151 -16.79 7.89 3.08
C LYS A 151 -16.03 8.49 1.90
N ALA A 152 -14.70 8.61 2.02
CA ALA A 152 -13.88 9.10 0.91
C ALA A 152 -13.66 8.05 -0.19
N GLY A 153 -13.97 6.78 0.09
CA GLY A 153 -13.88 5.64 -0.81
C GLY A 153 -13.14 4.45 -0.22
N VAL A 154 -12.78 3.51 -1.10
CA VAL A 154 -11.96 2.35 -0.74
C VAL A 154 -10.53 2.61 -1.20
N PHE A 155 -9.58 2.47 -0.28
CA PHE A 155 -8.16 2.70 -0.52
C PHE A 155 -7.35 1.47 -0.17
N ALA A 156 -6.16 1.37 -0.74
CA ALA A 156 -5.22 0.31 -0.45
C ALA A 156 -3.77 0.81 -0.37
N MET A 157 -3.01 0.23 0.55
CA MET A 157 -1.56 0.29 0.56
C MET A 157 -0.97 -0.92 -0.16
N VAL A 158 -0.01 -0.66 -1.03
CA VAL A 158 0.76 -1.68 -1.73
C VAL A 158 2.24 -1.33 -1.65
N VAL A 159 3.07 -2.32 -1.31
CA VAL A 159 4.53 -2.17 -1.33
C VAL A 159 5.01 -2.10 -2.78
N GLU A 160 5.62 -0.98 -3.15
CA GLU A 160 6.20 -0.74 -4.48
C GLU A 160 7.73 -0.86 -4.49
N ASP A 161 8.36 -0.51 -3.37
CA ASP A 161 9.79 -0.69 -3.13
C ASP A 161 10.00 -1.51 -1.85
N PRO A 162 10.16 -2.85 -1.97
CA PRO A 162 10.35 -3.73 -0.82
C PRO A 162 11.61 -3.43 -0.01
N ASN A 163 12.68 -2.94 -0.62
CA ASN A 163 13.94 -2.65 0.07
C ASN A 163 13.81 -1.39 0.92
N LEU A 164 13.22 -0.34 0.34
CA LEU A 164 12.91 0.88 1.08
C LEU A 164 11.91 0.57 2.20
N PHE A 165 10.85 -0.21 1.92
CA PHE A 165 9.85 -0.52 2.92
C PHE A 165 10.42 -1.35 4.07
N LEU A 166 11.25 -2.36 3.79
CA LEU A 166 11.94 -3.13 4.84
C LEU A 166 12.81 -2.23 5.72
N THR A 167 13.58 -1.32 5.11
CA THR A 167 14.44 -0.37 5.84
C THR A 167 13.62 0.53 6.75
N GLN A 168 12.50 1.06 6.25
CA GLN A 168 11.64 1.97 7.00
C GLN A 168 10.85 1.24 8.08
N THR A 169 10.51 -0.02 7.84
CA THR A 169 9.84 -0.88 8.82
C THR A 169 10.70 -1.06 10.07
N TYR A 170 12.02 -1.25 9.97
CA TYR A 170 12.89 -1.29 11.16
C TYR A 170 12.88 0.02 11.96
N LYS A 171 12.79 1.17 11.28
CA LYS A 171 12.74 2.50 11.90
C LYS A 171 11.40 2.80 12.57
N ILE A 172 10.31 2.34 11.96
CA ILE A 172 8.94 2.48 12.49
C ILE A 172 8.81 1.81 13.87
N TRP A 173 9.56 0.75 14.12
CA TRP A 173 9.59 0.02 15.39
C TRP A 173 10.79 0.38 16.28
N GLY A 174 11.59 1.38 15.87
CA GLY A 174 12.85 1.76 16.49
C GLY A 174 12.84 3.15 17.10
N GLU A 175 14.02 3.69 17.35
CA GLU A 175 14.20 5.01 17.97
C GLU A 175 13.70 6.16 17.08
N GLU A 176 13.59 5.94 15.77
CA GLU A 176 13.13 6.94 14.80
C GLU A 176 11.60 7.00 14.63
N GLU A 177 10.82 6.20 15.38
CA GLU A 177 9.36 6.14 15.27
C GLU A 177 8.72 7.54 15.36
N GLU A 178 9.09 8.33 16.36
CA GLU A 178 8.51 9.65 16.60
C GLU A 178 8.79 10.62 15.44
N GLU A 179 9.99 10.57 14.87
CA GLU A 179 10.36 11.39 13.71
C GLU A 179 9.51 11.01 12.50
N LEU A 180 9.31 9.71 12.24
CA LEU A 180 8.49 9.21 11.15
C LEU A 180 7.01 9.57 11.34
N TYR A 181 6.48 9.43 12.56
CA TYR A 181 5.12 9.86 12.92
C TYR A 181 4.93 11.36 12.63
N ASN A 182 5.88 12.19 13.07
CA ASN A 182 5.84 13.63 12.87
C ASN A 182 5.88 14.00 11.38
N LYS A 183 6.70 13.30 10.58
CA LYS A 183 6.74 13.48 9.13
C LYS A 183 5.44 13.03 8.46
N PHE A 184 4.88 11.90 8.89
CA PHE A 184 3.64 11.34 8.35
C PHE A 184 2.46 12.31 8.52
N TYR A 185 2.38 13.03 9.64
CA TYR A 185 1.31 14.01 9.90
C TYR A 185 1.71 15.48 9.66
N GLY A 186 2.89 15.73 9.07
CA GLY A 186 3.55 17.04 9.11
C GLY A 186 2.71 18.23 8.70
N ASP A 187 2.04 18.19 7.53
CA ASP A 187 1.25 19.33 7.05
C ASP A 187 -0.10 19.45 7.80
N LEU A 188 -0.63 18.33 8.31
CA LEU A 188 -1.90 18.30 9.04
C LEU A 188 -1.77 18.97 10.41
N LYS A 189 -0.65 18.78 11.12
CA LYS A 189 -0.41 19.41 12.44
C LYS A 189 -0.42 20.93 12.43
N LYS A 190 -0.22 21.54 11.25
CA LYS A 190 -0.19 23.00 11.06
C LYS A 190 -1.54 23.58 10.63
N LYS A 191 -2.52 22.72 10.32
CA LYS A 191 -3.84 23.14 9.83
C LYS A 191 -4.84 23.21 10.97
N GLY A 192 -5.61 24.31 11.02
CA GLY A 192 -6.68 24.48 12.00
C GLY A 192 -7.97 23.76 11.62
N ASN A 193 -8.30 23.65 10.33
CA ASN A 193 -9.43 22.88 9.83
C ASN A 193 -8.94 21.85 8.81
N ILE A 194 -9.12 20.57 9.11
CA ILE A 194 -8.65 19.45 8.29
C ILE A 194 -9.86 18.88 7.54
N VAL A 195 -9.79 18.86 6.22
CA VAL A 195 -10.77 18.17 5.37
C VAL A 195 -10.18 16.89 4.78
N TYR A 196 -11.00 16.05 4.16
CA TYR A 196 -10.53 14.76 3.65
C TYR A 196 -9.40 14.88 2.63
N ASP A 197 -9.49 15.84 1.72
CA ASP A 197 -8.46 16.06 0.70
C ASP A 197 -7.11 16.43 1.30
N ASP A 198 -7.09 17.09 2.46
CA ASP A 198 -5.86 17.41 3.17
C ASP A 198 -5.17 16.15 3.68
N VAL A 199 -5.94 15.23 4.26
CA VAL A 199 -5.41 13.96 4.74
C VAL A 199 -4.95 13.09 3.58
N ILE A 200 -5.76 12.95 2.52
CA ILE A 200 -5.40 12.19 1.32
C ILE A 200 -4.12 12.74 0.70
N LYS A 201 -3.97 14.07 0.62
CA LYS A 201 -2.75 14.73 0.13
C LYS A 201 -1.54 14.40 1.00
N GLN A 202 -1.67 14.56 2.32
CA GLN A 202 -0.57 14.29 3.24
C GLN A 202 -0.15 12.82 3.19
N VAL A 203 -1.08 11.87 3.19
CA VAL A 203 -0.78 10.44 3.11
C VAL A 203 -0.18 10.06 1.75
N SER A 204 -0.66 10.65 0.64
CA SER A 204 -0.08 10.46 -0.70
C SER A 204 1.36 11.00 -0.81
N LYS A 205 1.72 11.98 0.02
CA LYS A 205 3.08 12.51 0.14
C LYS A 205 3.97 11.65 1.04
N ALA A 206 3.42 11.11 2.13
CA ALA A 206 4.18 10.36 3.14
C ALA A 206 4.44 8.90 2.78
N LEU A 207 3.48 8.17 2.21
CA LEU A 207 3.64 6.74 1.92
C LEU A 207 4.79 6.40 0.94
N PRO A 208 5.05 7.19 -0.12
CA PRO A 208 6.17 6.91 -1.01
C PRO A 208 7.55 6.96 -0.33
N THR A 209 7.71 7.74 0.74
CA THR A 209 8.97 7.76 1.51
C THR A 209 9.20 6.46 2.30
N HIS A 210 8.16 5.62 2.37
CA HIS A 210 8.16 4.29 2.98
C HIS A 210 8.15 3.17 1.92
N GLY A 211 8.30 3.49 0.63
CA GLY A 211 8.22 2.47 -0.43
C GLY A 211 6.81 1.94 -0.67
N ILE A 212 5.79 2.68 -0.23
CA ILE A 212 4.38 2.29 -0.36
C ILE A 212 3.67 3.23 -1.34
N GLY A 213 2.86 2.64 -2.21
CA GLY A 213 1.88 3.36 -3.01
C GLY A 213 0.50 3.38 -2.36
N LEU A 214 -0.20 4.50 -2.52
CA LEU A 214 -1.60 4.65 -2.16
C LEU A 214 -2.47 4.43 -3.41
N TYR A 215 -3.45 3.56 -3.30
CA TYR A 215 -4.37 3.23 -4.38
C TYR A 215 -5.80 3.53 -3.96
N LYS A 216 -6.62 3.99 -4.90
CA LYS A 216 -8.06 4.23 -4.71
C LYS A 216 -8.84 3.39 -5.70
N ALA A 217 -9.83 2.65 -5.22
CA ALA A 217 -10.75 1.92 -6.08
C ALA A 217 -11.80 2.87 -6.68
N ASN A 218 -12.30 2.52 -7.86
CA ASN A 218 -13.59 3.04 -8.30
C ASN A 218 -14.74 2.39 -7.49
N LYS A 219 -15.96 2.91 -7.67
CA LYS A 219 -17.11 2.53 -6.84
C LYS A 219 -17.47 1.04 -6.91
N ASP A 220 -17.23 0.38 -8.04
CA ASP A 220 -17.56 -1.04 -8.26
C ASP A 220 -16.37 -1.99 -8.01
N LEU A 221 -15.25 -1.48 -7.50
CA LEU A 221 -14.00 -2.23 -7.27
C LEU A 221 -13.41 -2.87 -8.54
N GLY A 222 -13.91 -2.50 -9.73
CA GLY A 222 -13.49 -3.04 -11.02
C GLY A 222 -12.20 -2.41 -11.54
N SER A 223 -11.83 -1.24 -11.04
CA SER A 223 -10.58 -0.56 -11.39
C SER A 223 -9.97 0.16 -10.20
N TRP A 224 -8.65 0.32 -10.26
CA TRP A 224 -7.87 1.04 -9.26
C TRP A 224 -7.10 2.17 -9.93
N SER A 225 -6.78 3.19 -9.16
CA SER A 225 -5.86 4.24 -9.58
C SER A 225 -4.85 4.51 -8.49
N ARG A 226 -3.60 4.74 -8.88
CA ARG A 226 -2.54 5.17 -7.98
C ARG A 226 -2.70 6.66 -7.69
N LEU A 227 -2.68 7.03 -6.42
CA LEU A 227 -2.66 8.43 -5.98
C LEU A 227 -1.20 8.88 -5.79
N THR A 228 -0.85 10.00 -6.41
CA THR A 228 0.52 10.52 -6.42
C THR A 228 0.51 12.01 -6.07
N TYR A 229 1.30 12.40 -5.07
CA TYR A 229 1.46 13.80 -4.74
C TYR A 229 2.39 14.50 -5.74
N ASN A 230 1.95 15.63 -6.28
CA ASN A 230 2.76 16.50 -7.13
C ASN A 230 3.17 17.75 -6.34
N SER A 231 4.47 17.88 -6.07
CA SER A 231 5.04 19.00 -5.30
C SER A 231 5.04 20.33 -6.03
N ILE A 232 4.96 20.35 -7.36
CA ILE A 232 4.92 21.57 -8.17
C ILE A 232 3.54 22.21 -8.07
N THR A 233 2.49 21.40 -8.13
CA THR A 233 1.10 21.88 -8.11
C THR A 233 0.46 21.84 -6.73
N ASP A 234 1.10 21.21 -5.75
CA ASP A 234 0.53 20.91 -4.41
C ASP A 234 -0.81 20.16 -4.50
N MET A 235 -0.90 19.20 -5.43
CA MET A 235 -2.12 18.43 -5.70
C MET A 235 -1.86 16.92 -5.72
N VAL A 236 -2.92 16.14 -5.50
CA VAL A 236 -2.91 14.70 -5.72
C VAL A 236 -3.36 14.38 -7.15
N ASN A 237 -2.49 13.75 -7.90
CA ASN A 237 -2.77 13.23 -9.23
C ASN A 237 -3.21 11.77 -9.15
N THR A 238 -4.15 11.41 -10.01
CA THR A 238 -4.67 10.04 -10.12
C THR A 238 -4.15 9.41 -11.41
N ILE A 239 -3.47 8.27 -11.29
CA ILE A 239 -2.93 7.51 -12.42
C ILE A 239 -3.68 6.19 -12.51
N PRO A 240 -4.52 5.97 -13.56
CA PRO A 240 -5.26 4.73 -13.72
C PRO A 240 -4.33 3.51 -13.86
N CYS A 241 -4.72 2.38 -13.28
CA CYS A 241 -3.98 1.11 -13.35
C CYS A 241 -4.22 0.31 -14.64
N ASN A 242 -4.56 0.96 -15.74
CA ASN A 242 -5.09 0.34 -16.97
C ASN A 242 -4.06 -0.51 -17.71
#